data_AF-A0A8I1AE85-F1
#
_entry.id   AF-A0A8I1AE85-F1
#
_cell.length_a   1.000
_cell.length_b   1.000
_cell.length_c   1.000
_cell.angle_alpha   90.00
_cell.angle_beta   90.00
_cell.angle_gamma   90.00
#
_symmetry.space_group_name_H-M   'P 1'
#
loop_
_entity.id
_entity.type
_entity.pdbx_description
1 polymer ?
#
loop_
_entity_poly.entity_id
_entity_poly.type
_entity_poly.pdbx_seq_one_letter_code
_entity_poly.pdbx_strand_id
1 'polypeptide(L)'
;MQKIKWIVAIIVPVLMVVSCSSNQSQPSEPDYQKIKEITLDVLHTGEGKKVLEDLMQEPEFKQKIMMKSQEMEKVLSQSLTDAKTKKEWETILQKPEVANNLFQVTEEQNKKLMKTLLKDPEYQKMLIEIFKDPQMSNQILQILKSQQYREETKKIMEELIQVPSIQKKLGEQLKQAQSKKQGGQEGGGEEGSEQGGGGNQVGESQQ
;
A
#
# COMPACT_ATOMS: atom_id res chain seq x y z
N MET A 1 35.14 66.64 93.40
CA MET A 1 35.60 65.53 92.53
C MET A 1 35.03 64.14 92.87
N GLN A 2 33.96 64.02 93.67
CA GLN A 2 33.34 62.71 93.98
C GLN A 2 32.09 62.38 93.14
N LYS A 3 31.37 63.39 92.62
CA LYS A 3 30.15 63.17 91.82
C LYS A 3 30.45 62.66 90.40
N ILE A 4 31.62 62.98 89.84
CA ILE A 4 32.09 62.48 88.54
C ILE A 4 32.49 61.00 88.61
N LYS A 5 33.02 60.53 89.74
CA LYS A 5 33.37 59.12 89.94
C LYS A 5 32.15 58.20 90.01
N TRP A 6 31.02 58.71 90.49
CA TRP A 6 29.75 57.95 90.57
C TRP A 6 29.04 57.85 89.21
N ILE A 7 29.14 58.90 88.37
CA ILE A 7 28.58 58.89 87.01
C ILE A 7 29.38 57.94 86.10
N VAL A 8 30.71 57.86 86.25
CA VAL A 8 31.55 56.91 85.48
C VAL A 8 31.32 55.46 85.89
N ALA A 9 31.01 55.18 87.16
CA ALA A 9 30.76 53.81 87.65
C ALA A 9 29.41 53.22 87.17
N ILE A 10 28.44 54.05 86.79
CA ILE A 10 27.12 53.63 86.28
C ILE A 10 27.06 53.57 84.74
N ILE A 11 27.99 54.21 84.02
CA ILE A 11 28.03 54.23 82.55
C ILE A 11 28.77 53.02 81.94
N VAL A 12 29.70 52.41 82.68
CA VAL A 12 30.49 51.26 82.20
C VAL A 12 29.69 49.94 82.05
N PRO A 13 28.65 49.63 82.85
CA PRO A 13 27.83 48.43 82.64
C PRO A 13 26.85 48.54 81.44
N VAL A 14 26.51 49.75 80.98
CA VAL A 14 25.50 49.97 79.94
C VAL A 14 26.06 49.73 78.53
N LEU A 15 27.38 49.81 78.34
CA LEU A 15 28.04 49.57 77.05
C LEU A 15 28.26 48.08 76.72
N MET A 16 27.94 47.14 77.61
CA MET A 16 28.07 45.70 77.36
C MET A 16 26.77 44.99 76.91
N VAL A 17 25.66 45.72 76.76
CA VAL A 17 24.37 45.12 76.35
C VAL A 17 24.09 45.27 74.84
N VAL A 18 25.00 45.87 74.06
CA VAL A 18 24.97 45.81 72.59
C VAL A 18 25.89 44.67 72.11
N SER A 19 25.60 43.46 72.56
CA SER A 19 25.94 42.24 71.84
C SER A 19 24.67 41.71 71.18
N CYS A 20 24.12 42.50 70.26
CA CYS A 20 23.20 41.98 69.27
C CYS A 20 24.05 41.23 68.26
N SER A 21 23.73 39.95 68.07
CA SER A 21 24.40 39.07 67.12
C SER A 21 24.60 39.75 65.78
N SER A 22 25.81 39.60 65.24
CA SER A 22 26.11 39.88 63.85
C SER A 22 25.27 38.98 62.96
N ASN A 23 24.01 39.36 62.70
CA ASN A 23 23.24 38.83 61.58
C ASN A 23 23.66 39.61 60.33
N GLN A 24 24.93 39.44 59.98
CA GLN A 24 25.45 39.83 58.69
C GLN A 24 25.00 38.73 57.73
N SER A 25 23.77 38.87 57.23
CA SER A 25 23.25 38.07 56.13
C SER A 25 24.12 38.37 54.91
N GLN A 26 25.23 37.66 54.76
CA GLN A 26 25.77 37.38 53.44
C GLN A 26 24.62 36.79 52.62
N PRO A 27 24.39 37.25 51.39
CA PRO A 27 23.58 36.48 50.47
C PRO A 27 24.39 35.21 50.19
N SER A 28 24.16 34.17 50.99
CA SER A 28 24.59 32.81 50.65
C SER A 28 24.02 32.56 49.27
N GLU A 29 24.92 32.39 48.29
CA GLU A 29 24.54 31.94 46.96
C GLU A 29 23.54 30.79 47.14
N PRO A 30 22.41 30.81 46.41
CA PRO A 30 21.44 29.75 46.52
C PRO A 30 22.16 28.41 46.40
N ASP A 31 22.05 27.59 47.44
CA ASP A 31 22.73 26.29 47.50
C ASP A 31 22.19 25.42 46.36
N TYR A 32 22.90 25.45 45.24
CA TYR A 32 22.50 24.81 43.99
C TYR A 32 22.26 23.32 44.18
N GLN A 33 22.93 22.68 45.15
CA GLN A 33 22.71 21.27 45.47
C GLN A 33 21.35 21.08 46.14
N LYS A 34 21.03 21.94 47.10
CA LYS A 34 19.71 21.93 47.77
C LYS A 34 18.57 22.26 46.81
N ILE A 35 18.77 23.21 45.89
CA ILE A 35 17.77 23.50 44.84
C ILE A 35 17.62 22.32 43.89
N LYS A 36 18.71 21.66 43.50
CA LYS A 36 18.66 20.45 42.66
C LYS A 36 17.92 19.32 43.35
N GLU A 37 18.20 19.06 44.62
CA GLU A 37 17.52 18.01 45.41
C GLU A 37 16.03 18.30 45.55
N ILE A 38 15.66 19.54 45.93
CA ILE A 38 14.26 19.95 46.02
C ILE A 38 13.57 19.84 44.65
N THR A 39 14.24 20.23 43.56
CA THR A 39 13.68 20.13 42.21
C THR A 39 13.49 18.66 41.80
N LEU A 40 14.44 17.79 42.12
CA LEU A 40 14.36 16.35 41.85
C LEU A 40 13.22 15.70 42.65
N ASP A 41 13.07 16.09 43.91
CA ASP A 41 11.99 15.62 44.77
C ASP A 41 10.63 16.08 44.25
N VAL A 42 10.48 17.36 43.88
CA VAL A 42 9.26 17.90 43.26
C VAL A 42 8.90 17.14 41.98
N LEU A 43 9.87 16.83 41.12
CA LEU A 43 9.64 16.02 39.92
C LEU A 43 9.19 14.58 40.25
N HIS A 44 9.68 13.99 41.34
CA HIS A 44 9.29 12.65 41.77
C HIS A 44 7.99 12.59 42.58
N THR A 45 7.50 13.73 43.09
CA THR A 45 6.18 13.80 43.75
C THR A 45 5.04 13.41 42.81
N GLY A 46 3.89 13.05 43.38
CA GLY A 46 2.68 12.79 42.60
C GLY A 46 2.24 13.99 41.75
N GLU A 47 2.47 15.22 42.22
CA GLU A 47 2.18 16.44 41.47
C GLU A 47 3.15 16.62 40.31
N GLY A 48 4.45 16.40 40.51
CA GLY A 48 5.45 16.46 39.44
C GLY A 48 5.23 15.43 38.35
N LYS A 49 4.88 14.19 38.73
CA LYS A 49 4.48 13.15 37.77
C LYS A 49 3.22 13.51 37.01
N LYS A 50 2.23 14.08 37.68
CA LYS A 50 0.98 14.54 37.05
C LYS A 50 1.23 15.66 36.04
N VAL A 51 2.05 16.65 36.38
CA VAL A 51 2.45 17.71 35.46
C VAL A 51 3.21 17.15 34.25
N LEU A 52 4.06 16.13 34.46
CA LEU A 52 4.74 15.44 33.37
C LEU A 52 3.77 14.62 32.50
N GLU A 53 2.78 13.96 33.10
CA GLU A 53 1.71 13.27 32.38
C GLU A 53 0.86 14.24 31.57
N ASP A 54 0.55 15.42 32.11
CA ASP A 54 -0.19 16.49 31.43
C ASP A 54 0.62 17.05 30.25
N LEU A 55 1.92 17.33 30.44
CA LEU A 55 2.84 17.71 29.36
C LEU A 55 2.96 16.61 28.30
N MET A 56 3.01 15.34 28.71
CA MET A 56 2.99 14.21 27.78
C MET A 56 1.68 14.07 27.05
N GLN A 57 0.58 14.71 27.48
CA GLN A 57 -0.68 14.75 26.75
C GLN A 57 -0.70 15.85 25.68
N GLU A 58 0.14 16.88 25.81
CA GLU A 58 0.22 18.00 24.88
C GLU A 58 0.67 17.56 23.48
N PRO A 59 -0.07 17.91 22.41
CA PRO A 59 0.22 17.47 21.04
C PRO A 59 1.62 17.85 20.53
N GLU A 60 2.09 19.06 20.84
CA GLU A 60 3.40 19.55 20.39
C GLU A 60 4.55 18.80 21.07
N PHE A 61 4.42 18.56 22.37
CA PHE A 61 5.41 17.79 23.13
C PHE A 61 5.45 16.33 22.65
N LYS A 62 4.27 15.71 22.50
CA LYS A 62 4.07 14.39 21.90
C LYS A 62 4.79 14.22 20.56
N GLN A 63 4.53 15.09 19.60
CA GLN A 63 5.08 14.98 18.25
C GLN A 63 6.61 15.12 18.25
N LYS A 64 7.15 16.03 19.06
CA LYS A 64 8.60 16.29 19.15
C LYS A 64 9.38 15.13 19.74
N ILE A 65 8.80 14.40 20.69
CA ILE A 65 9.41 13.21 21.31
C ILE A 65 9.26 11.97 20.41
N MET A 66 8.08 11.77 19.81
CA MET A 66 7.76 10.56 19.02
C MET A 66 8.58 10.43 17.73
N MET A 67 9.01 11.54 17.11
CA MET A 67 9.72 11.50 15.83
C MET A 67 11.25 11.42 15.93
N LYS A 68 11.83 11.41 17.14
CA LYS A 68 13.29 11.59 17.32
C LYS A 68 14.02 10.52 18.12
N SER A 69 13.33 9.49 18.61
CA SER A 69 13.98 8.45 19.41
C SER A 69 14.22 7.17 18.60
N GLN A 70 15.48 6.79 18.46
CA GLN A 70 15.90 5.49 17.90
C GLN A 70 15.24 4.31 18.64
N GLU A 71 14.93 4.50 19.93
CA GLU A 71 14.21 3.52 20.74
C GLU A 71 12.76 3.34 20.28
N MET A 72 12.04 4.41 19.93
CA MET A 72 10.69 4.30 19.38
C MET A 72 10.69 3.68 17.98
N GLU A 73 11.66 4.01 17.13
CA GLU A 73 11.84 3.35 15.83
C GLU A 73 12.04 1.84 16.00
N LYS A 74 12.89 1.45 16.95
CA LYS A 74 13.17 0.04 17.25
C LYS A 74 11.93 -0.67 17.78
N VAL A 75 11.23 -0.08 18.74
CA VAL A 75 10.00 -0.65 19.32
C VAL A 75 8.92 -0.78 18.25
N LEU A 76 8.73 0.23 17.40
CA LEU A 76 7.79 0.19 16.29
C LEU A 76 8.16 -0.90 15.27
N SER A 77 9.43 -0.95 14.85
CA SER A 77 9.91 -1.97 13.92
C SER A 77 9.75 -3.38 14.48
N GLN A 78 10.05 -3.60 15.76
CA GLN A 78 9.84 -4.88 16.42
C GLN A 78 8.36 -5.23 16.48
N SER A 79 7.50 -4.26 16.83
CA SER A 79 6.04 -4.43 16.86
C SER A 79 5.47 -4.84 15.50
N LEU A 80 6.04 -4.41 14.37
CA LEU A 80 5.58 -4.84 13.05
C LEU A 80 5.88 -6.31 12.73
N THR A 81 6.87 -6.90 13.41
CA THR A 81 7.35 -8.27 13.15
C THR A 81 6.98 -9.27 14.25
N ASP A 82 6.57 -8.79 15.42
CA ASP A 82 6.17 -9.64 16.54
C ASP A 82 4.83 -10.33 16.26
N ALA A 83 4.79 -11.64 16.48
CA ALA A 83 3.58 -12.44 16.33
C ALA A 83 2.45 -12.00 17.28
N LYS A 84 2.79 -11.42 18.44
CA LYS A 84 1.82 -10.96 19.44
C LYS A 84 1.01 -9.76 18.95
N THR A 85 1.65 -8.84 18.25
CA THR A 85 1.06 -7.58 17.74
C THR A 85 0.51 -7.73 16.33
N LYS A 86 0.82 -8.84 15.63
CA LYS A 86 0.31 -9.10 14.27
C LYS A 86 -1.20 -8.91 14.13
N LYS A 87 -2.00 -9.46 15.05
CA LYS A 87 -3.48 -9.35 15.01
C LYS A 87 -3.97 -7.90 15.19
N GLU A 88 -3.28 -7.13 16.04
CA GLU A 88 -3.58 -5.72 16.25
C GLU A 88 -3.25 -4.92 14.99
N TRP A 89 -2.09 -5.17 14.38
CA TRP A 89 -1.71 -4.56 13.10
C TRP A 89 -2.66 -4.92 11.96
N GLU A 90 -3.07 -6.18 11.82
CA GLU A 90 -4.10 -6.57 10.85
C GLU A 90 -5.39 -5.77 11.04
N THR A 91 -5.83 -5.60 12.29
CA THR A 91 -7.03 -4.81 12.63
C THR A 91 -6.85 -3.32 12.32
N ILE A 92 -5.68 -2.76 12.64
CA ILE A 92 -5.35 -1.35 12.40
C ILE A 92 -5.26 -1.07 10.90
N LEU A 93 -4.60 -1.92 10.13
CA LEU A 93 -4.39 -1.76 8.69
C LEU A 93 -5.66 -1.97 7.86
N GLN A 94 -6.66 -2.68 8.40
CA GLN A 94 -7.98 -2.78 7.77
C GLN A 94 -8.83 -1.52 7.95
N LYS A 95 -8.45 -0.59 8.84
CA LYS A 95 -9.18 0.66 9.01
C LYS A 95 -9.01 1.53 7.76
N PRO A 96 -10.10 2.03 7.13
CA PRO A 96 -10.03 2.74 5.85
C PRO A 96 -9.09 3.95 5.86
N GLU A 97 -9.11 4.75 6.94
CA GLU A 97 -8.26 5.92 7.08
C GLU A 97 -6.77 5.54 7.13
N VAL A 98 -6.43 4.50 7.88
CA VAL A 98 -5.05 4.02 8.01
C VAL A 98 -4.58 3.40 6.70
N ALA A 99 -5.40 2.56 6.07
CA ALA A 99 -5.10 1.96 4.77
C ALA A 99 -4.86 3.03 3.70
N ASN A 100 -5.71 4.06 3.64
CA ASN A 100 -5.56 5.17 2.71
C ASN A 100 -4.28 5.97 2.97
N ASN A 101 -4.00 6.32 4.22
CA ASN A 101 -2.80 7.07 4.56
C ASN A 101 -1.53 6.26 4.28
N LEU A 102 -1.54 4.96 4.59
CA LEU A 102 -0.43 4.05 4.25
C LEU A 102 -0.24 3.96 2.73
N PHE A 103 -1.32 3.85 1.96
CA PHE A 103 -1.24 3.87 0.51
C PHE A 103 -0.63 5.19 0.00
N GLN A 104 -1.08 6.35 0.50
CA GLN A 104 -0.57 7.66 0.08
C GLN A 104 0.94 7.80 0.33
N VAL A 105 1.44 7.40 1.51
CA VAL A 105 2.88 7.50 1.81
C VAL A 105 3.74 6.48 1.06
N THR A 106 3.13 5.40 0.54
CA THR A 106 3.82 4.33 -0.22
C THR A 106 3.50 4.33 -1.72
N GLU A 107 2.73 5.29 -2.21
CA GLU A 107 2.15 5.28 -3.55
C GLU A 107 3.24 5.20 -4.63
N GLU A 108 4.27 6.03 -4.52
CA GLU A 108 5.36 6.10 -5.49
C GLU A 108 6.21 4.81 -5.48
N GLN A 109 6.46 4.24 -4.30
CA GLN A 109 7.16 2.97 -4.15
C GLN A 109 6.33 1.82 -4.73
N ASN A 110 5.02 1.81 -4.51
CA ASN A 110 4.10 0.81 -5.08
C ASN A 110 4.03 0.93 -6.61
N LYS A 111 3.94 2.14 -7.17
CA LYS A 111 4.02 2.37 -8.63
C LYS A 111 5.34 1.85 -9.19
N LYS A 112 6.45 2.14 -8.52
CA LYS A 112 7.78 1.67 -8.93
C LYS A 112 7.87 0.14 -8.88
N LEU A 113 7.40 -0.48 -7.80
CA LEU A 113 7.33 -1.93 -7.65
C LEU A 113 6.52 -2.55 -8.79
N MET A 114 5.32 -2.05 -9.04
CA MET A 114 4.45 -2.58 -10.11
C MET A 114 5.11 -2.46 -11.50
N LYS A 115 5.73 -1.31 -11.82
CA LYS A 115 6.47 -1.13 -13.08
C LYS A 115 7.67 -2.07 -13.21
N THR A 116 8.33 -2.40 -12.10
CA THR A 116 9.43 -3.36 -12.08
C THR A 116 8.91 -4.78 -12.29
N LEU A 117 7.85 -5.17 -11.58
CA LEU A 117 7.21 -6.49 -11.74
C LEU A 117 6.72 -6.72 -13.17
N LEU A 118 6.14 -5.71 -13.84
CA LEU A 118 5.74 -5.84 -15.25
C LEU A 118 6.90 -6.16 -16.21
N LYS A 119 8.15 -5.87 -15.82
CA LYS A 119 9.36 -6.20 -16.59
C LYS A 119 10.00 -7.51 -16.16
N ASP A 120 9.53 -8.09 -15.06
CA ASP A 120 10.03 -9.35 -14.54
C ASP A 120 9.52 -10.54 -15.37
N PRO A 121 10.39 -11.45 -15.84
CA PRO A 121 9.98 -12.58 -16.67
C PRO A 121 9.01 -13.56 -15.99
N GLU A 122 9.11 -13.77 -14.68
CA GLU A 122 8.20 -14.67 -13.97
C GLU A 122 6.82 -14.03 -13.82
N TYR A 123 6.79 -12.74 -13.48
CA TYR A 123 5.54 -11.99 -13.46
C TYR A 123 4.87 -11.91 -14.83
N GLN A 124 5.64 -11.73 -15.90
CA GLN A 124 5.12 -11.77 -17.28
C GLN A 124 4.54 -13.14 -17.64
N LYS A 125 5.16 -14.25 -17.21
CA LYS A 125 4.58 -15.59 -17.41
C LYS A 125 3.24 -15.72 -16.71
N MET A 126 3.11 -15.27 -15.46
CA MET A 126 1.83 -15.27 -14.74
C MET A 126 0.78 -14.42 -15.48
N LEU A 127 1.15 -13.26 -16.02
CA LEU A 127 0.23 -12.45 -16.84
C LEU A 127 -0.20 -13.19 -18.12
N ILE A 128 0.71 -13.89 -18.80
CA ILE A 128 0.39 -14.69 -19.99
C ILE A 128 -0.56 -15.83 -19.64
N GLU A 129 -0.43 -16.44 -18.47
CA GLU A 129 -1.38 -17.45 -18.00
C GLU A 129 -2.78 -16.86 -17.79
N ILE A 130 -2.89 -15.65 -17.24
CA ILE A 130 -4.17 -14.93 -17.16
C ILE A 130 -4.75 -14.68 -18.56
N PHE A 131 -3.92 -14.36 -19.57
CA PHE A 131 -4.41 -14.21 -20.94
C PHE A 131 -4.95 -15.50 -21.57
N LYS A 132 -4.53 -16.66 -21.08
CA LYS A 132 -5.05 -17.96 -21.51
C LYS A 132 -6.37 -18.34 -20.85
N ASP A 133 -6.86 -17.55 -19.90
CA ASP A 133 -8.15 -17.78 -19.28
C ASP A 133 -9.28 -17.80 -20.34
N PRO A 134 -10.27 -18.72 -20.24
CA PRO A 134 -11.37 -18.80 -21.20
C PRO A 134 -12.18 -17.51 -21.33
N GLN A 135 -12.33 -16.71 -20.27
CA GLN A 135 -13.03 -15.43 -20.33
C GLN A 135 -12.25 -14.44 -21.20
N MET A 136 -10.93 -14.38 -21.05
CA MET A 136 -10.07 -13.55 -21.90
C MET A 136 -10.09 -14.02 -23.35
N SER A 137 -10.04 -15.34 -23.56
CA SER A 137 -10.15 -15.94 -24.90
C SER A 137 -11.48 -15.57 -25.58
N ASN A 138 -12.59 -15.57 -24.85
CA ASN A 138 -13.89 -15.14 -25.36
C ASN A 138 -13.91 -13.66 -25.73
N GLN A 139 -13.29 -12.79 -24.93
CA GLN A 139 -13.15 -11.37 -25.27
C GLN A 139 -12.32 -11.16 -26.54
N ILE A 140 -11.19 -11.88 -26.67
CA ILE A 140 -10.38 -11.86 -27.89
C ILE A 140 -11.22 -12.33 -29.10
N LEU A 141 -12.01 -13.40 -28.96
CA LEU A 141 -12.89 -13.88 -30.03
C LEU A 141 -13.97 -12.85 -30.40
N GLN A 142 -14.51 -12.10 -29.44
CA GLN A 142 -15.45 -11.02 -29.72
C GLN A 142 -14.77 -9.88 -30.51
N ILE A 143 -13.55 -9.51 -30.15
CA ILE A 143 -12.75 -8.51 -30.88
C ILE A 143 -12.48 -8.99 -32.31
N LEU A 144 -12.08 -10.24 -32.51
CA LEU A 144 -11.85 -10.81 -33.84
C LEU A 144 -13.12 -10.87 -34.71
N LYS A 145 -14.29 -10.97 -34.07
CA LYS A 145 -15.59 -10.94 -34.76
C LYS A 145 -16.12 -9.53 -35.00
N SER A 146 -15.50 -8.51 -34.40
CA SER A 146 -15.93 -7.11 -34.51
C SER A 146 -15.88 -6.61 -35.95
N GLN A 147 -16.70 -5.60 -36.27
CA GLN A 147 -16.73 -5.01 -37.60
C GLN A 147 -15.37 -4.40 -37.98
N GLN A 148 -14.71 -3.73 -37.04
CA GLN A 148 -13.39 -3.15 -37.25
C GLN A 148 -12.35 -4.21 -37.65
N TYR A 149 -12.32 -5.36 -36.95
CA TYR A 149 -11.39 -6.44 -37.30
C TYR A 149 -11.75 -7.11 -38.63
N ARG A 150 -13.05 -7.21 -38.96
CA ARG A 150 -13.50 -7.72 -40.27
C ARG A 150 -13.07 -6.82 -41.43
N GLU A 151 -13.07 -5.50 -41.25
CA GLU A 151 -12.59 -4.57 -42.28
C GLU A 151 -11.10 -4.74 -42.56
N GLU A 152 -10.27 -4.82 -41.52
CA GLU A 152 -8.84 -5.12 -41.67
C GLU A 152 -8.62 -6.52 -42.28
N THR A 153 -9.41 -7.51 -41.88
CA THR A 153 -9.37 -8.86 -42.46
C THR A 153 -9.72 -8.83 -43.96
N LYS A 154 -10.71 -8.03 -44.38
CA LYS A 154 -11.06 -7.87 -45.80
C LYS A 154 -9.90 -7.29 -46.60
N LYS A 155 -9.25 -6.23 -46.10
CA LYS A 155 -8.07 -5.64 -46.77
C LYS A 155 -6.95 -6.66 -46.93
N ILE A 156 -6.63 -7.41 -45.87
CA ILE A 156 -5.64 -8.49 -45.92
C ILE A 156 -6.04 -9.54 -46.98
N MET A 157 -7.32 -9.90 -47.07
CA MET A 157 -7.81 -10.84 -48.08
C MET A 157 -7.68 -10.30 -49.51
N GLU A 158 -8.01 -9.02 -49.71
CA GLU A 158 -7.88 -8.32 -50.99
C GLU A 158 -6.42 -8.27 -51.45
N GLU A 159 -5.50 -7.95 -50.54
CA GLU A 159 -4.05 -7.98 -50.77
C GLU A 159 -3.56 -9.40 -51.09
N LEU A 160 -4.05 -10.40 -50.35
CA LEU A 160 -3.67 -11.79 -50.53
C LEU A 160 -4.08 -12.33 -51.90
N ILE A 161 -5.26 -11.97 -52.40
CA ILE A 161 -5.72 -12.33 -53.76
C ILE A 161 -4.87 -11.66 -54.84
N GLN A 162 -4.22 -10.54 -54.56
CA GLN A 162 -3.32 -9.88 -55.51
C GLN A 162 -1.94 -10.56 -55.60
N VAL A 163 -1.62 -11.49 -54.68
CA VAL A 163 -0.35 -12.23 -54.71
C VAL A 163 -0.31 -13.17 -55.94
N PRO A 164 0.69 -13.06 -56.82
CA PRO A 164 0.73 -13.81 -58.10
C PRO A 164 0.66 -15.34 -57.95
N SER A 165 1.26 -15.90 -56.89
CA SER A 165 1.20 -17.34 -56.62
C SER A 165 -0.20 -17.82 -56.24
N ILE A 166 -0.97 -16.96 -55.56
CA ILE A 166 -2.36 -17.23 -55.17
C ILE A 166 -3.28 -17.06 -56.37
N GLN A 167 -3.09 -16.02 -57.19
CA GLN A 167 -3.81 -15.85 -58.45
C GLN A 167 -3.61 -17.06 -59.37
N LYS A 168 -2.37 -17.55 -59.49
CA LYS A 168 -2.04 -18.72 -60.28
C LYS A 168 -2.77 -19.97 -59.77
N LYS A 169 -2.70 -20.25 -58.46
CA LYS A 169 -3.41 -21.38 -57.84
C LYS A 169 -4.92 -21.29 -58.01
N LEU A 170 -5.51 -20.11 -57.77
CA LEU A 170 -6.95 -19.87 -57.98
C LEU A 170 -7.34 -20.11 -59.45
N GLY A 171 -6.53 -19.61 -60.39
CA GLY A 171 -6.74 -19.82 -61.81
C GLY A 171 -6.65 -21.29 -62.24
N GLU A 172 -5.66 -22.03 -61.71
CA GLU A 172 -5.52 -23.47 -61.95
C GLU A 172 -6.70 -24.27 -61.39
N GLN A 173 -7.14 -23.97 -60.16
CA GLN A 173 -8.32 -24.61 -59.55
C GLN A 173 -9.61 -24.29 -60.30
N LEU A 174 -9.78 -23.04 -60.77
CA LEU A 174 -10.94 -22.65 -61.55
C LEU A 174 -10.99 -23.38 -62.90
N LYS A 175 -9.85 -23.50 -63.59
CA LYS A 175 -9.73 -24.30 -64.81
C LYS A 175 -10.08 -25.76 -64.56
N GLN A 176 -9.55 -26.35 -63.49
CA GLN A 176 -9.83 -27.73 -63.12
C GLN A 176 -11.32 -27.98 -62.83
N ALA A 177 -11.98 -27.03 -62.14
CA ALA A 177 -13.41 -27.09 -61.85
C ALA A 177 -14.28 -26.94 -63.11
N GLN A 178 -13.88 -26.10 -64.06
CA GLN A 178 -14.56 -25.95 -65.34
C GLN A 178 -14.43 -27.21 -66.20
N SER A 179 -13.23 -27.80 -66.27
CA SER A 179 -13.03 -29.08 -66.97
C SER A 179 -13.81 -30.24 -66.33
N LYS A 180 -14.02 -30.24 -65.00
CA LYS A 180 -14.89 -31.23 -64.33
C LYS A 180 -16.38 -31.00 -64.61
N LYS A 181 -16.82 -29.76 -64.83
CA LYS A 181 -18.21 -29.47 -65.24
C LYS A 181 -18.48 -29.77 -66.72
N GLN A 182 -17.47 -29.63 -67.58
CA GLN A 182 -17.59 -29.99 -69.00
C GLN A 182 -17.44 -31.50 -69.28
N GLY A 183 -16.91 -32.29 -68.34
CA GLY A 183 -16.81 -33.75 -68.45
C GLY A 183 -18.00 -34.55 -67.91
N GLY A 184 -19.10 -33.90 -67.54
CA GLY A 184 -20.26 -34.53 -66.90
C GLY A 184 -21.54 -34.59 -67.74
N GLN A 185 -21.46 -34.33 -69.05
CA GLN A 185 -22.63 -34.31 -69.92
C GLN A 185 -22.38 -35.10 -71.20
N GLU A 186 -22.14 -36.41 -71.08
CA GLU A 186 -22.37 -37.40 -72.14
C GLU A 186 -22.28 -38.82 -71.56
N GLY A 187 -23.42 -39.53 -71.48
CA GLY A 187 -23.43 -41.00 -71.32
C GLY A 187 -24.53 -41.60 -70.43
N GLY A 188 -25.69 -41.93 -71.03
CA GLY A 188 -26.65 -42.97 -70.62
C GLY A 188 -27.66 -42.57 -69.53
N GLY A 189 -28.98 -42.65 -69.72
CA GLY A 189 -29.75 -43.65 -70.48
C GLY A 189 -30.53 -44.51 -69.47
N GLU A 190 -31.86 -44.46 -69.56
CA GLU A 190 -32.85 -45.06 -68.67
C GLU A 190 -32.67 -46.55 -68.35
N GLU A 191 -32.94 -46.92 -67.09
CA GLU A 191 -33.66 -48.11 -66.60
C GLU A 191 -33.84 -47.86 -65.08
N GLY A 192 -35.01 -47.62 -64.51
CA GLY A 192 -36.24 -48.39 -64.65
C GLY A 192 -36.24 -49.52 -63.62
N SER A 193 -36.71 -49.28 -62.38
CA SER A 193 -37.30 -50.30 -61.48
C SER A 193 -37.82 -49.65 -60.18
N GLU A 194 -39.12 -49.80 -60.02
CA GLU A 194 -39.94 -49.60 -58.82
C GLU A 194 -39.44 -50.36 -57.58
N GLN A 195 -40.16 -50.13 -56.47
CA GLN A 195 -40.29 -50.96 -55.26
C GLN A 195 -39.39 -50.50 -54.10
N GLY A 196 -39.90 -50.23 -52.91
CA GLY A 196 -41.25 -50.27 -52.37
C GLY A 196 -41.25 -49.58 -51.01
N GLY A 197 -42.45 -49.25 -50.55
CA GLY A 197 -42.67 -48.44 -49.35
C GLY A 197 -42.32 -49.12 -48.03
N GLY A 198 -42.60 -48.39 -46.96
CA GLY A 198 -42.57 -48.91 -45.59
C GLY A 198 -42.14 -47.85 -44.61
N GLY A 199 -43.09 -47.10 -44.08
CA GLY A 199 -42.87 -46.33 -42.86
C GLY A 199 -42.59 -47.25 -41.67
N ASN A 200 -41.99 -46.73 -40.61
CA ASN A 200 -42.72 -46.41 -39.38
C ASN A 200 -41.78 -45.76 -38.34
N GLN A 201 -42.27 -44.70 -37.72
CA GLN A 201 -42.28 -44.42 -36.28
C GLN A 201 -41.09 -44.79 -35.35
N VAL A 202 -40.74 -43.73 -34.59
CA VAL A 202 -40.71 -43.67 -33.11
C VAL A 202 -39.43 -44.08 -32.39
N GLY A 203 -39.09 -43.22 -31.42
CA GLY A 203 -38.17 -43.44 -30.30
C GLY A 203 -37.36 -42.15 -30.06
N GLU A 204 -37.75 -41.22 -29.19
CA GLU A 204 -37.50 -41.26 -27.72
C GLU A 204 -36.07 -41.70 -27.40
N SER A 205 -35.30 -41.11 -26.49
CA SER A 205 -35.44 -40.06 -25.49
C SER A 205 -34.05 -39.95 -24.81
N GLN A 206 -33.94 -39.05 -23.81
CA GLN A 206 -32.85 -38.93 -22.84
C GLN A 206 -31.62 -38.16 -23.35
N GLN A 207 -31.09 -37.15 -22.67
CA GLN A 207 -31.15 -36.78 -21.25
C GLN A 207 -30.83 -35.29 -21.09
#